data_AF-A0A917L4L4-F1
#
_entry.id   AF-A0A917L4L4-F1
#
_cell.length_a   1.000
_cell.length_b   1.000
_cell.length_c   1.000
_cell.angle_alpha   90.00
_cell.angle_beta   90.00
_cell.angle_gamma   90.00
#
_symmetry.space_group_name_H-M   'P 1'
#
loop_
_entity.id
_entity.type
_entity.pdbx_description
1 polymer ?
#
loop_
_entity_poly.entity_id
_entity_poly.type
_entity_poly.pdbx_seq_one_letter_code
_entity_poly.pdbx_strand_id
1 'polypeptide(L)'
;MLGTPSDLLSCHMGLVRGYALEGHVPAAAVTRLLAERPAGISGLAVPGMPGGSLGMEVPGQVPDSYDVLAFDARGDRSVFMRFRGGTPV
;
A
#
# COMPACT_ATOMS: atom_id res chain seq x y z
N MET A 1 3.97 -13.73 8.30
CA MET A 1 3.77 -12.32 7.92
C MET A 1 5.08 -11.58 8.12
N LEU A 2 5.48 -10.75 7.16
CA LEU A 2 6.73 -9.99 7.16
C LEU A 2 6.69 -8.79 8.14
N GLY A 3 6.18 -9.00 9.35
CA GLY A 3 6.01 -7.94 10.36
C GLY A 3 4.83 -7.00 10.13
N THR A 4 3.99 -7.24 9.12
CA THR A 4 2.77 -6.45 8.90
C THR A 4 1.81 -6.56 10.08
N PRO A 5 1.36 -5.42 10.65
CA PRO A 5 0.30 -5.39 11.67
C PRO A 5 -0.96 -6.14 11.23
N SER A 6 -1.61 -6.85 12.15
CA SER A 6 -2.72 -7.76 11.83
C SER A 6 -3.95 -7.05 11.24
N ASP A 7 -4.12 -5.76 11.55
CA ASP A 7 -5.21 -4.92 11.04
C ASP A 7 -4.87 -4.24 9.69
N LEU A 8 -3.63 -4.40 9.20
CA LEU A 8 -3.22 -3.95 7.86
C LEU A 8 -3.25 -5.07 6.82
N LEU A 9 -3.56 -6.30 7.22
CA LEU A 9 -3.56 -7.46 6.34
C LEU A 9 -4.56 -7.34 5.19
N SER A 10 -4.16 -7.87 4.05
CA SER A 10 -4.95 -7.97 2.83
C SER A 10 -4.82 -9.37 2.24
N CYS A 11 -5.26 -9.57 1.00
CA CYS A 11 -5.32 -10.88 0.36
C CYS A 11 -3.93 -11.42 -0.05
N HIS A 12 -2.93 -10.56 -0.21
CA HIS A 12 -1.60 -10.95 -0.65
C HIS A 12 -0.52 -10.02 -0.10
N MET A 13 0.70 -10.53 -0.09
CA MET A 13 1.89 -9.85 0.41
C MET A 13 3.06 -10.08 -0.55
N GLY A 14 3.88 -9.06 -0.75
CA GLY A 14 5.15 -9.11 -1.47
C GLY A 14 6.31 -8.58 -0.64
N LEU A 15 7.54 -8.91 -1.04
CA LEU A 15 8.76 -8.33 -0.49
C LEU A 15 9.58 -7.72 -1.63
N VAL A 16 9.97 -6.45 -1.48
CA VAL A 16 10.85 -5.78 -2.44
C VAL A 16 11.97 -5.04 -1.71
N ARG A 17 13.22 -5.40 -2.00
CA ARG A 17 14.41 -4.74 -1.44
C ARG A 17 14.40 -4.59 0.10
N GLY A 18 13.76 -5.53 0.81
CA GLY A 18 13.63 -5.51 2.27
C GLY A 18 12.36 -4.84 2.80
N TYR A 19 11.52 -4.26 1.94
CA TYR A 19 10.22 -3.69 2.32
C TYR A 19 9.09 -4.69 2.09
N ALA A 20 8.22 -4.84 3.08
CA ALA A 20 6.97 -5.57 2.94
C ALA A 20 5.93 -4.72 2.19
N LEU A 21 5.21 -5.32 1.25
CA LEU A 21 4.10 -4.70 0.52
C LEU A 21 2.85 -5.53 0.76
N GLU A 22 1.86 -4.98 1.45
CA GLU A 22 0.61 -5.66 1.79
C GLU A 22 -0.56 -5.14 0.93
N GLY A 23 -1.25 -6.04 0.27
CA GLY A 23 -2.40 -5.72 -0.59
C GLY A 23 -2.02 -5.00 -1.89
N HIS A 24 -3.01 -4.32 -2.47
CA HIS A 24 -2.92 -3.66 -3.78
C HIS A 24 -2.11 -2.34 -3.74
N VAL A 25 -0.86 -2.38 -3.28
CA VAL A 25 0.02 -1.21 -3.23
C VAL A 25 0.35 -0.74 -4.66
N PRO A 26 0.02 0.51 -5.05
CA PRO A 26 0.28 0.99 -6.40
C PRO A 26 1.77 1.10 -6.73
N ALA A 27 2.13 0.84 -7.98
CA ALA A 27 3.51 0.90 -8.46
C ALA A 27 4.17 2.27 -8.22
N ALA A 28 3.40 3.36 -8.28
CA ALA A 28 3.90 4.71 -7.97
C ALA A 28 4.36 4.84 -6.50
N ALA A 29 3.62 4.25 -5.55
CA ALA A 29 4.00 4.25 -4.15
C ALA A 29 5.25 3.39 -3.90
N VAL A 30 5.35 2.23 -4.56
CA VAL A 30 6.55 1.38 -4.50
C VAL A 30 7.78 2.11 -5.07
N THR A 31 7.62 2.77 -6.21
CA THR A 31 8.71 3.54 -6.85
C THR A 31 9.20 4.64 -5.92
N ARG A 32 8.28 5.39 -5.32
CA ARG A 32 8.61 6.44 -4.34
C ARG A 32 9.31 5.87 -3.10
N LEU A 33 8.81 4.77 -2.54
CA LEU A 33 9.42 4.10 -1.39
C LEU A 33 10.88 3.70 -1.67
N LEU A 34 11.14 3.12 -2.84
CA LEU A 34 12.47 2.68 -3.23
C LEU A 34 13.43 3.83 -3.54
N ALA A 35 12.89 4.99 -3.96
CA ALA A 35 13.67 6.20 -4.19
C ALA A 35 14.00 6.94 -2.88
N GLU A 36 13.00 7.14 -2.02
CA GLU A 36 13.15 7.92 -0.78
C GLU A 36 13.80 7.11 0.36
N ARG A 37 13.55 5.79 0.39
CA ARG A 37 14.01 4.85 1.43
C ARG A 37 13.87 5.43 2.85
N PRO A 38 12.65 5.84 3.25
CA PRO A 38 12.44 6.51 4.53
C PRO A 38 12.92 5.64 5.70
N ALA A 39 13.65 6.26 6.63
CA ALA A 39 14.21 5.58 7.78
C ALA A 39 13.09 5.06 8.71
N GLY A 40 13.28 3.86 9.25
CA GLY A 40 12.32 3.23 10.18
C GLY A 40 11.12 2.55 9.52
N ILE A 41 10.82 2.84 8.26
CA ILE A 41 9.70 2.19 7.56
C ILE A 41 10.07 0.76 7.19
N SER A 42 9.18 -0.17 7.53
CA SER A 42 9.31 -1.61 7.25
C SER A 42 8.50 -2.02 6.03
N GLY A 43 7.46 -1.27 5.67
CA GLY A 43 6.64 -1.59 4.50
C GLY A 43 5.53 -0.59 4.21
N LEU A 44 4.80 -0.90 3.14
CA LEU A 44 3.57 -0.23 2.75
C LEU A 44 2.40 -1.21 2.78
N ALA A 45 1.21 -0.72 3.13
CA ALA A 45 -0.01 -1.51 3.13
C ALA A 45 -1.18 -0.74 2.52
N VAL A 46 -2.04 -1.46 1.80
CA VAL A 46 -3.39 -1.04 1.44
C VAL A 46 -4.36 -2.04 2.10
N PRO A 47 -4.93 -1.70 3.27
CA PRO A 47 -5.83 -2.59 3.97
C PRO A 47 -7.12 -2.84 3.17
N GLY A 48 -7.64 -4.07 3.26
CA GLY A 48 -8.86 -4.47 2.55
C GLY A 48 -8.67 -4.61 1.04
N MET A 49 -9.69 -4.24 0.27
CA MET A 49 -9.71 -4.28 -1.20
C MET A 49 -10.55 -3.12 -1.77
N PRO A 50 -9.96 -1.93 -1.99
CA PRO A 50 -10.66 -0.80 -2.59
C PRO A 50 -11.06 -1.11 -4.03
N GLY A 51 -12.33 -0.85 -4.38
CA GLY A 51 -12.85 -1.04 -5.73
C GLY A 51 -12.14 -0.13 -6.73
N GLY A 52 -11.68 -0.67 -7.85
CA GLY A 52 -10.92 0.09 -8.84
C GLY A 52 -9.45 0.32 -8.53
N SER A 53 -8.92 -0.23 -7.42
CA SER A 53 -7.47 -0.34 -7.20
C SER A 53 -6.80 -1.16 -8.31
N LEU A 54 -5.48 -1.08 -8.44
CA LEU A 54 -4.73 -1.71 -9.53
C LEU A 54 -5.02 -3.24 -9.57
N GLY A 55 -5.61 -3.72 -10.67
CA GLY A 55 -6.06 -5.10 -10.86
C GLY A 55 -7.51 -5.39 -10.43
N MET A 56 -8.24 -4.38 -9.93
CA MET A 56 -9.65 -4.44 -9.49
C MET A 56 -10.53 -3.43 -10.24
N GLU A 57 -10.12 -3.00 -11.43
CA GLU A 57 -10.82 -2.03 -12.26
C GLU A 57 -12.14 -2.62 -12.81
N VAL A 58 -13.25 -1.90 -12.63
CA VAL A 58 -14.56 -2.26 -13.19
C VAL A 58 -15.00 -1.19 -14.19
N PRO A 59 -15.17 -1.52 -15.49
CA PRO A 59 -15.60 -0.57 -16.50
C PRO A 59 -16.92 0.12 -16.10
N GLY A 60 -16.95 1.45 -16.22
CA GLY A 60 -18.12 2.27 -15.90
C GLY A 60 -18.33 2.53 -14.40
N GLN A 61 -17.47 2.01 -13.52
CA GLN A 61 -17.50 2.36 -12.10
C GLN A 61 -16.48 3.43 -11.75
N VAL A 62 -16.88 4.28 -10.81
CA VAL A 62 -16.00 5.26 -10.20
C VAL A 62 -15.06 4.52 -9.25
N PRO A 63 -13.73 4.67 -9.39
CA PRO A 63 -12.80 4.03 -8.47
C PRO A 63 -12.87 4.64 -7.07
N ASP A 64 -12.67 3.79 -6.07
CA ASP A 64 -12.57 4.19 -4.67
C ASP A 64 -11.31 5.02 -4.42
N SER A 65 -11.41 5.90 -3.42
CA SER A 65 -10.26 6.58 -2.85
C SER A 65 -9.74 5.80 -1.65
N TYR A 66 -8.43 5.65 -1.54
CA TYR A 66 -7.79 4.92 -0.43
C TYR A 66 -6.42 5.48 -0.11
N ASP A 67 -5.99 5.20 1.12
CA ASP A 67 -4.67 5.58 1.63
C ASP A 67 -3.72 4.39 1.53
N VAL A 68 -2.51 4.66 1.05
CA VAL A 68 -1.36 3.76 1.18
C VAL A 68 -0.67 4.13 2.49
N LEU A 69 -0.64 3.20 3.43
CA LEU A 69 -0.09 3.41 4.75
C LEU A 69 1.35 2.91 4.78
N ALA A 70 2.28 3.74 5.26
CA ALA A 70 3.59 3.27 5.67
C ALA A 70 3.51 2.77 7.12
N PHE A 71 4.17 1.66 7.40
CA PHE A 71 4.26 1.10 8.75
C PHE A 71 5.69 0.75 9.13
N ASP A 72 5.98 0.79 10.43
CA ASP A 72 7.27 0.40 11.00
C ASP A 72 7.19 -0.95 11.73
N ALA A 73 8.34 -1.39 12.28
CA ALA A 73 8.44 -2.66 13.00
C ALA A 73 7.70 -2.68 14.36
N ARG A 74 7.27 -1.52 14.86
CA ARG A 74 6.48 -1.37 16.10
C ARG A 74 4.98 -1.38 15.81
N GLY A 75 4.60 -1.27 14.54
CA GLY A 75 3.22 -1.19 14.07
C GLY A 75 2.66 0.23 14.01
N ASP A 76 3.50 1.24 14.27
CA ASP A 76 3.17 2.64 14.05
C ASP A 76 2.98 2.89 12.56
N ARG A 77 2.05 3.79 12.20
CA ARG A 77 1.66 4.01 10.81
C ARG A 77 1.38 5.46 10.48
N SER A 78 1.58 5.81 9.22
CA SER A 78 1.26 7.12 8.67
C SER A 78 0.78 7.00 7.23
N VAL A 79 0.00 7.97 6.77
CA VAL A 79 -0.37 8.06 5.36
C VAL A 79 0.87 8.40 4.55
N PHE A 80 1.24 7.50 3.64
CA PHE A 80 2.38 7.70 2.74
C PHE A 80 1.96 8.42 1.47
N MET A 81 0.86 7.97 0.86
CA MET A 81 0.25 8.53 -0.35
C MET A 81 -1.25 8.24 -0.36
N ARG A 82 -2.02 9.06 -1.07
CA ARG A 82 -3.45 8.81 -1.32
C ARG A 82 -3.66 8.54 -2.81
N PHE A 83 -4.61 7.67 -3.11
CA PHE A 83 -4.95 7.25 -4.47
C PHE A 83 -6.46 7.26 -4.67
N ARG A 84 -6.86 7.41 -5.94
CA ARG A 84 -8.18 7.07 -6.45
C ARG A 84 -8.02 6.08 -7.59
N GLY A 85 -8.43 4.84 -7.37
CA GLY A 85 -8.10 3.72 -8.25
C GLY A 85 -6.59 3.54 -8.42
N GLY A 86 -6.06 3.63 -9.64
CA GLY A 86 -4.62 3.56 -9.92
C GLY A 86 -3.87 4.91 -9.85
N THR A 87 -4.57 6.03 -9.62
CA THR A 87 -4.01 7.39 -9.79
C THR A 87 -3.76 8.07 -8.44
N PRO A 88 -2.57 8.68 -8.20
CA PRO A 88 -2.32 9.48 -7.01
C PRO A 88 -3.23 10.72 -6.94
N VAL A 89 -3.63 11.12 -5.72
CA VAL A 89 -4.42 12.35 -5.46
C VAL A 89 -3.85 13.19 -4.32
#